data_AF-A0A969S9B9-F1
#
_entry.id   AF-A0A969S9B9-F1
#
_cell.length_a   1.000
_cell.length_b   1.000
_cell.length_c   1.000
_cell.angle_alpha   90.00
_cell.angle_beta   90.00
_cell.angle_gamma   90.00
#
_symmetry.space_group_name_H-M   'P 1'
#
loop_
_entity.id
_entity.type
_entity.pdbx_description
1 polymer ?
#
loop_
_entity_poly.entity_id
_entity_poly.type
_entity_poly.pdbx_seq_one_letter_code
_entity_poly.pdbx_strand_id
1 'polypeptide(L)'
;MSFVTWNMQGGTDSIESKWTKYVQQLVNKFNVVCLQEAGALPNTAVSAAPPPWATAAPPAGFNWEYANWNIGTSSRPKNVYILWGNSDPNGNRVNLAICSLAAPAALLYAAPGIPNGRPSLGMQFGADNVYTLHAFSGGGGDAAGLVTNINGGPAAWFALGDYNRAPTWAVPAGVVCPPDKPTHQSGGKLDYMVKSAGLIQTGQVQQEGSWSDHFFVAYY
;
A
#
# COMPACT_ATOMS: atom_id res chain seq x y z
N MET A 1 15.51 -1.65 4.69
CA MET A 1 14.15 -2.14 4.95
C MET A 1 13.61 -2.63 3.62
N SER A 2 12.96 -3.79 3.58
CA SER A 2 12.41 -4.35 2.34
C SER A 2 10.91 -4.08 2.22
N PHE A 3 10.48 -3.81 1.00
CA PHE A 3 9.11 -3.41 0.68
C PHE A 3 8.56 -4.27 -0.45
N VAL A 4 7.25 -4.47 -0.47
CA VAL A 4 6.56 -5.01 -1.63
C VAL A 4 5.25 -4.28 -1.83
N THR A 5 4.86 -4.08 -3.09
CA THR A 5 3.52 -3.59 -3.42
C THR A 5 2.78 -4.48 -4.39
N TRP A 6 1.46 -4.50 -4.26
CA TRP A 6 0.57 -5.30 -5.09
C TRP A 6 -0.84 -4.71 -5.11
N ASN A 7 -1.33 -4.39 -6.31
CA ASN A 7 -2.76 -4.29 -6.53
C ASN A 7 -3.34 -5.71 -6.58
N MET A 8 -4.12 -6.09 -5.58
CA MET A 8 -4.59 -7.46 -5.43
C MET A 8 -5.93 -7.74 -6.09
N GLN A 9 -6.58 -6.72 -6.66
CA GLN A 9 -7.93 -6.80 -7.23
C GLN A 9 -8.92 -7.53 -6.32
N GLY A 10 -8.99 -7.12 -5.08
CA GLY A 10 -9.86 -7.67 -4.05
C GLY A 10 -11.35 -7.38 -4.27
N GLY A 11 -11.77 -6.86 -5.42
CA GLY A 11 -13.17 -6.88 -5.85
C GLY A 11 -13.60 -8.17 -6.56
N THR A 12 -12.66 -9.08 -6.84
CA THR A 12 -12.89 -10.35 -7.55
C THR A 12 -13.07 -11.52 -6.58
N ASP A 13 -13.66 -12.62 -7.05
CA ASP A 13 -13.86 -13.84 -6.24
C ASP A 13 -12.55 -14.24 -5.54
N SER A 14 -12.65 -14.71 -4.29
CA SER A 14 -11.55 -15.24 -3.44
C SER A 14 -10.69 -14.25 -2.62
N ILE A 15 -11.20 -13.07 -2.25
CA ILE A 15 -10.52 -12.09 -1.37
C ILE A 15 -9.84 -12.73 -0.15
N GLU A 16 -10.60 -13.54 0.61
CA GLU A 16 -10.08 -14.24 1.80
C GLU A 16 -8.91 -15.18 1.44
N SER A 17 -8.98 -15.84 0.29
CA SER A 17 -7.88 -16.67 -0.20
C SER A 17 -6.67 -15.82 -0.60
N LYS A 18 -6.86 -14.59 -1.10
CA LYS A 18 -5.73 -13.73 -1.47
C LYS A 18 -4.98 -13.24 -0.23
N TRP A 19 -5.71 -12.86 0.82
CA TRP A 19 -5.13 -12.54 2.11
C TRP A 19 -4.37 -13.72 2.71
N THR A 20 -5.07 -14.84 2.95
CA THR A 20 -4.52 -16.01 3.65
C THR A 20 -3.41 -16.74 2.89
N LYS A 21 -3.40 -16.71 1.55
CA LYS A 21 -2.34 -17.37 0.75
C LYS A 21 -1.21 -16.43 0.37
N TYR A 22 -1.50 -15.26 -0.20
CA TYR A 22 -0.45 -14.40 -0.78
C TYR A 22 0.01 -13.34 0.21
N VAL A 23 -0.91 -12.57 0.81
CA VAL A 23 -0.51 -11.52 1.76
C VAL A 23 0.23 -12.12 2.95
N GLN A 24 -0.22 -13.26 3.48
CA GLN A 24 0.49 -13.99 4.52
C GLN A 24 1.93 -14.36 4.12
N GLN A 25 2.18 -14.80 2.88
CA GLN A 25 3.54 -15.07 2.41
C GLN A 25 4.37 -13.80 2.29
N LEU A 26 3.78 -12.71 1.79
CA LEU A 26 4.46 -11.43 1.61
C LEU A 26 4.90 -10.82 2.96
N VAL A 27 4.03 -10.78 3.97
CA VAL A 27 4.38 -10.25 5.31
C VAL A 27 5.43 -11.08 6.03
N ASN A 28 5.60 -12.36 5.64
CA ASN A 28 6.67 -13.21 6.16
C ASN A 28 8.03 -12.95 5.46
N LYS A 29 8.04 -12.31 4.30
CA LYS A 29 9.24 -12.09 3.46
C LYS A 29 9.70 -10.64 3.43
N PHE A 30 8.77 -9.69 3.55
CA PHE A 30 9.02 -8.26 3.45
C PHE A 30 8.69 -7.55 4.77
N ASN A 31 9.39 -6.45 5.04
CA ASN A 31 9.10 -5.67 6.25
C ASN A 31 7.74 -4.97 6.15
N VAL A 32 7.40 -4.45 4.97
CA VAL A 32 6.14 -3.73 4.73
C VAL A 32 5.51 -4.18 3.42
N VAL A 33 4.21 -4.45 3.44
CA VAL A 33 3.41 -4.85 2.29
C VAL A 33 2.36 -3.76 2.01
N CYS A 34 2.44 -3.11 0.85
CA CYS A 34 1.53 -2.05 0.40
C CYS A 34 0.52 -2.61 -0.62
N LEU A 35 -0.76 -2.64 -0.25
CA LEU A 35 -1.82 -3.27 -1.02
C LEU A 35 -2.78 -2.22 -1.58
N GLN A 36 -3.18 -2.43 -2.84
CA GLN A 36 -4.25 -1.71 -3.51
C GLN A 36 -5.36 -2.67 -3.89
N GLU A 37 -6.59 -2.14 -3.98
CA GLU A 37 -7.79 -2.95 -4.12
C GLU A 37 -7.85 -4.07 -3.09
N ALA A 38 -7.58 -3.73 -1.83
CA ALA A 38 -7.40 -4.71 -0.76
C ALA A 38 -8.68 -5.49 -0.40
N GLY A 39 -9.83 -5.12 -0.97
CA GLY A 39 -11.13 -5.69 -0.61
C GLY A 39 -11.45 -5.46 0.87
N ALA A 40 -12.20 -6.38 1.46
CA ALA A 40 -12.37 -6.46 2.91
C ALA A 40 -11.10 -6.99 3.60
N LEU A 41 -10.94 -6.67 4.89
CA LEU A 41 -9.93 -7.29 5.75
C LEU A 41 -10.14 -8.82 5.85
N PRO A 42 -9.09 -9.60 6.18
CA PRO A 42 -9.24 -11.02 6.48
C PRO A 42 -10.28 -11.26 7.57
N ASN A 43 -11.06 -12.34 7.46
CA ASN A 43 -12.15 -12.64 8.43
C ASN A 43 -11.67 -12.82 9.88
N THR A 44 -10.38 -13.11 10.08
CA THR A 44 -9.75 -13.31 11.39
C THR A 44 -8.97 -12.09 11.88
N ALA A 45 -8.95 -11.00 11.11
CA ALA A 45 -8.44 -9.72 11.57
C ALA A 45 -9.40 -9.13 12.60
N VAL A 46 -8.85 -8.54 13.65
CA VAL A 46 -9.61 -7.94 14.75
C VAL A 46 -9.27 -6.46 14.82
N SER A 47 -10.29 -5.60 14.74
CA SER A 47 -10.16 -4.17 14.93
C SER A 47 -9.48 -3.85 16.25
N ALA A 48 -8.56 -2.90 16.22
CA ALA A 48 -7.81 -2.43 17.38
C ALA A 48 -7.97 -0.92 17.50
N ALA A 49 -7.94 -0.42 18.74
CA ALA A 49 -7.78 1.00 18.96
C ALA A 49 -6.45 1.45 18.32
N PRO A 50 -6.44 2.59 17.60
CA PRO A 50 -5.20 3.20 17.17
C PRO A 50 -4.29 3.39 18.40
N PRO A 51 -2.99 3.08 18.29
CA PRO A 51 -2.09 3.24 19.43
C PRO A 51 -2.07 4.71 19.91
N PRO A 52 -1.86 5.00 21.21
CA PRO A 52 -1.93 6.37 21.73
C PRO A 52 -0.97 7.37 21.06
N TRP A 53 0.12 6.88 20.49
CA TRP A 53 1.10 7.68 19.73
C TRP A 53 0.68 7.94 18.27
N ALA A 54 -0.35 7.26 17.76
CA ALA A 54 -0.88 7.47 16.42
C ALA A 54 -1.82 8.69 16.43
N THR A 55 -1.25 9.89 16.50
CA THR A 55 -2.00 11.14 16.67
C THR A 55 -2.54 11.72 15.36
N ALA A 56 -2.14 11.19 14.21
CA ALA A 56 -2.64 11.66 12.92
C ALA A 56 -4.10 11.23 12.75
N ALA A 57 -4.96 12.20 12.40
CA ALA A 57 -6.33 11.90 12.01
C ALA A 57 -6.38 11.57 10.51
N PRO A 58 -7.18 10.59 10.09
CA PRO A 58 -7.49 10.39 8.69
C PRO A 58 -8.26 11.58 8.12
N PRO A 59 -8.32 11.72 6.78
CA PRO A 59 -9.17 12.71 6.13
C PRO A 59 -10.62 12.61 6.64
N ALA A 60 -11.29 13.76 6.80
CA ALA A 60 -12.65 13.80 7.30
C ALA A 60 -13.59 12.97 6.42
N GLY A 61 -14.42 12.14 7.05
CA GLY A 61 -15.36 11.24 6.36
C GLY A 61 -14.72 10.03 5.68
N PHE A 62 -13.40 9.85 5.78
CA PHE A 62 -12.74 8.63 5.29
C PHE A 62 -12.95 7.49 6.28
N ASN A 63 -13.51 6.38 5.82
CA ASN A 63 -13.68 5.20 6.64
C ASN A 63 -12.39 4.38 6.64
N TRP A 64 -11.94 3.98 7.82
CA TRP A 64 -10.63 3.35 8.03
C TRP A 64 -10.64 2.46 9.26
N GLU A 65 -9.68 1.55 9.32
CA GLU A 65 -9.52 0.63 10.43
C GLU A 65 -8.04 0.35 10.69
N TYR A 66 -7.68 0.30 11.97
CA TYR A 66 -6.44 -0.30 12.42
C TYR A 66 -6.76 -1.68 13.00
N ALA A 67 -6.14 -2.74 12.49
CA ALA A 67 -6.47 -4.11 12.85
C ALA A 67 -5.22 -4.94 13.13
N ASN A 68 -5.39 -5.97 13.98
CA ASN A 68 -4.42 -7.01 14.21
C ASN A 68 -4.90 -8.31 13.58
N TRP A 69 -4.06 -8.94 12.77
CA TRP A 69 -4.35 -10.23 12.17
C TRP A 69 -3.34 -11.28 12.63
N ASN A 70 -3.77 -12.22 13.47
CA ASN A 70 -2.92 -13.29 13.95
C ASN A 70 -2.80 -14.39 12.87
N ILE A 71 -1.65 -14.43 12.19
CA ILE A 71 -1.32 -15.47 11.19
C ILE A 71 -0.64 -16.71 11.81
N GLY A 72 -0.43 -16.70 13.12
CA GLY A 72 0.10 -17.81 13.91
C GLY A 72 -1.02 -18.62 14.57
N THR A 73 -0.67 -19.30 15.66
CA THR A 73 -1.67 -19.98 16.52
C THR A 73 -1.99 -19.12 17.73
N SER A 74 -3.02 -19.49 18.50
CA SER A 74 -3.32 -18.84 19.78
C SER A 74 -2.17 -18.95 20.79
N SER A 75 -1.44 -20.08 20.78
CA SER A 75 -0.31 -20.33 21.70
C SER A 75 1.03 -19.74 21.22
N ARG A 76 1.13 -19.38 19.93
CA ARG A 76 2.30 -18.74 19.32
C ARG A 76 1.83 -17.66 18.36
N PRO A 77 1.25 -16.56 18.88
CA PRO A 77 0.68 -15.53 18.04
C PRO A 77 1.74 -14.86 17.19
N LYS A 78 1.37 -14.56 15.95
CA LYS A 78 2.17 -13.79 15.01
C LYS A 78 1.25 -12.74 14.40
N ASN A 79 1.23 -11.56 15.01
CA ASN A 79 0.32 -10.49 14.62
C ASN A 79 0.88 -9.67 13.47
N VAL A 80 0.08 -9.54 12.42
CA VAL A 80 0.26 -8.55 11.36
C VAL A 80 -0.55 -7.31 11.76
N TYR A 81 0.11 -6.17 11.81
CA TYR A 81 -0.53 -4.87 11.98
C TYR A 81 -0.99 -4.37 10.62
N ILE A 82 -2.26 -4.01 10.52
CA ILE A 82 -2.90 -3.58 9.29
C ILE A 82 -3.51 -2.20 9.51
N LEU A 83 -3.16 -1.24 8.66
CA LEU A 83 -3.94 -0.02 8.47
C LEU A 83 -4.68 -0.18 7.15
N TRP A 84 -6.01 -0.19 7.22
CA TRP A 84 -6.90 -0.37 6.10
C TRP A 84 -7.80 0.84 5.94
N GLY A 85 -8.17 1.16 4.70
CA GLY A 85 -9.03 2.28 4.39
C GLY A 85 -10.03 1.95 3.29
N ASN A 86 -11.28 2.30 3.54
CA ASN A 86 -12.38 2.13 2.61
C ASN A 86 -12.49 3.35 1.69
N SER A 87 -12.02 3.19 0.46
CA SER A 87 -12.10 4.22 -0.59
C SER A 87 -13.28 4.02 -1.54
N ASP A 88 -14.09 2.98 -1.33
CA ASP A 88 -15.31 2.68 -2.10
C ASP A 88 -16.37 2.07 -1.18
N PRO A 89 -17.12 2.89 -0.44
CA PRO A 89 -18.04 2.40 0.60
C PRO A 89 -19.22 1.59 0.04
N ASN A 90 -19.48 1.64 -1.27
CA ASN A 90 -20.59 0.94 -1.90
C ASN A 90 -20.17 -0.35 -2.61
N GLY A 91 -18.95 -0.41 -3.15
CA GLY A 91 -18.42 -1.60 -3.82
C GLY A 91 -17.41 -2.39 -2.99
N ASN A 92 -16.77 -1.78 -1.98
CA ASN A 92 -15.68 -2.33 -1.17
C ASN A 92 -14.54 -2.96 -1.99
N ARG A 93 -14.30 -2.49 -3.23
CA ARG A 93 -13.33 -3.10 -4.15
C ARG A 93 -11.98 -2.40 -4.10
N VAL A 94 -11.98 -1.07 -4.18
CA VAL A 94 -10.77 -0.25 -4.35
C VAL A 94 -10.16 0.22 -3.03
N ASN A 95 -10.24 -0.61 -1.99
CA ASN A 95 -9.72 -0.30 -0.65
C ASN A 95 -8.18 -0.31 -0.64
N LEU A 96 -7.59 0.39 0.32
CA LEU A 96 -6.13 0.41 0.52
C LEU A 96 -5.78 -0.33 1.80
N ALA A 97 -4.62 -1.00 1.83
CA ALA A 97 -4.06 -1.53 3.06
C ALA A 97 -2.53 -1.43 3.09
N ILE A 98 -1.97 -1.23 4.28
CA ILE A 98 -0.54 -1.37 4.56
C ILE A 98 -0.37 -2.33 5.74
N CYS A 99 0.49 -3.33 5.56
CA CYS A 99 0.66 -4.43 6.50
C CYS A 99 2.13 -4.56 6.94
N SER A 100 2.36 -4.88 8.20
CA SER A 100 3.70 -5.15 8.75
C SER A 100 3.64 -6.12 9.94
N LEU A 101 4.70 -6.90 10.14
CA LEU A 101 4.88 -7.66 11.39
C LEU A 101 5.45 -6.79 12.53
N ALA A 102 6.06 -5.66 12.21
CA ALA A 102 6.50 -4.68 13.19
C ALA A 102 5.33 -3.73 13.51
N ALA A 103 5.15 -3.41 14.79
CA ALA A 103 4.23 -2.35 15.16
C ALA A 103 4.76 -1.02 14.60
N PRO A 104 3.91 -0.20 13.94
CA PRO A 104 4.33 1.12 13.51
C PRO A 104 4.64 2.03 14.70
N ALA A 105 5.29 3.17 14.46
CA ALA A 105 5.50 4.24 15.43
C ALA A 105 4.54 5.43 15.23
N ALA A 106 3.89 5.49 14.06
CA ALA A 106 2.80 6.40 13.73
C ALA A 106 1.95 5.78 12.61
N LEU A 107 0.65 6.10 12.62
CA LEU A 107 -0.20 5.95 11.44
C LEU A 107 -0.13 7.25 10.64
N LEU A 108 -0.10 7.15 9.32
CA LEU A 108 0.11 8.28 8.43
C LEU A 108 -1.02 8.34 7.41
N TYR A 109 -1.39 9.55 7.02
CA TYR A 109 -2.38 9.80 5.99
C TYR A 109 -1.92 10.96 5.13
N ALA A 110 -2.06 10.86 3.82
CA ALA A 110 -1.92 11.99 2.91
C ALA A 110 -3.25 12.24 2.21
N ALA A 111 -3.64 13.52 2.09
CA ALA A 111 -4.88 13.91 1.45
C ALA A 111 -4.93 13.41 -0.01
N PRO A 112 -6.13 13.22 -0.58
CA PRO A 112 -6.29 12.93 -2.00
C PRO A 112 -5.56 13.93 -2.90
N GLY A 113 -5.00 13.45 -4.01
CA GLY A 113 -4.29 14.31 -4.96
C GLY A 113 -5.20 15.30 -5.71
N ILE A 114 -6.49 15.00 -5.77
CA ILE A 114 -7.56 15.83 -6.34
C ILE A 114 -8.85 15.68 -5.52
N PRO A 115 -9.82 16.60 -5.64
CA PRO A 115 -11.12 16.47 -4.97
C PRO A 115 -11.81 15.13 -5.27
N ASN A 116 -12.39 14.50 -4.25
CA ASN A 116 -13.03 13.18 -4.31
C ASN A 116 -12.11 12.02 -4.74
N GLY A 117 -10.79 12.25 -4.79
CA GLY A 117 -9.80 11.20 -4.99
C GLY A 117 -9.63 10.33 -3.74
N ARG A 118 -8.82 9.28 -3.87
CA ARG A 118 -8.46 8.40 -2.75
C ARG A 118 -7.29 9.01 -1.98
N PRO A 119 -7.29 9.00 -0.64
CA PRO A 119 -6.12 9.38 0.12
C PRO A 119 -5.04 8.30 0.04
N SER A 120 -3.84 8.61 0.51
CA SER A 120 -2.81 7.61 0.77
C SER A 120 -2.79 7.26 2.26
N LEU A 121 -2.53 5.99 2.56
CA LEU A 121 -2.36 5.47 3.93
C LEU A 121 -0.90 5.12 4.16
N GLY A 122 -0.42 5.28 5.37
CA GLY A 122 0.96 4.94 5.68
C GLY A 122 1.20 4.57 7.13
N MET A 123 2.42 4.09 7.36
CA MET A 123 2.93 3.66 8.65
C MET A 123 4.37 4.14 8.78
N GLN A 124 4.74 4.61 9.96
CA GLN A 124 6.11 4.97 10.28
C GLN A 124 6.83 3.80 10.95
N PHE A 125 8.07 3.55 10.54
CA PHE A 125 8.95 2.53 11.12
C PHE A 125 10.34 3.14 11.38
N GLY A 126 10.60 3.51 12.63
CA GLY A 126 11.81 4.29 12.95
C GLY A 126 11.78 5.65 12.25
N ALA A 127 12.75 5.90 11.38
CA ALA A 127 12.81 7.13 10.57
C ALA A 127 12.06 7.02 9.23
N ASP A 128 11.67 5.80 8.81
CA ASP A 128 11.10 5.55 7.49
C ASP A 128 9.57 5.72 7.52
N ASN A 129 9.03 6.50 6.59
CA ASN A 129 7.59 6.73 6.44
C ASN A 129 7.07 6.04 5.17
N VAL A 130 6.36 4.94 5.32
CA VAL A 130 5.94 4.10 4.18
C VAL A 130 4.47 4.32 3.89
N TYR A 131 4.14 4.58 2.63
CA TYR A 131 2.80 4.88 2.14
C TYR A 131 2.38 3.89 1.06
N THR A 132 1.11 3.49 1.10
CA THR A 132 0.42 2.84 -0.02
C THR A 132 -0.47 3.87 -0.74
N LEU A 133 -0.53 3.81 -2.07
CA LEU A 133 -1.43 4.63 -2.87
C LEU A 133 -2.02 3.86 -4.04
N HIS A 134 -3.12 4.37 -4.59
CA HIS A 134 -3.73 3.87 -5.81
C HIS A 134 -4.29 5.04 -6.60
N ALA A 135 -3.53 5.55 -7.58
CA ALA A 135 -3.95 6.65 -8.44
C ALA A 135 -5.10 6.23 -9.38
N PHE A 136 -5.87 7.19 -9.88
CA PHE A 136 -6.99 6.95 -10.79
C PHE A 136 -6.56 6.22 -12.06
N SER A 137 -7.38 5.26 -12.48
CA SER A 137 -7.22 4.55 -13.74
C SER A 137 -7.31 5.50 -14.93
N GLY A 138 -6.80 5.06 -16.08
CA GLY A 138 -6.79 5.89 -17.29
C GLY A 138 -5.66 6.94 -17.33
N GLY A 139 -4.57 6.73 -16.59
CA GLY A 139 -3.35 7.54 -16.71
C GLY A 139 -2.83 8.17 -15.41
N GLY A 140 -3.41 7.85 -14.25
CA GLY A 140 -2.90 8.30 -12.96
C GLY A 140 -3.00 9.82 -12.78
N GLY A 141 -4.15 10.40 -13.13
CA GLY A 141 -4.35 11.85 -13.17
C GLY A 141 -4.13 12.57 -11.83
N ASP A 142 -4.33 11.87 -10.72
CA ASP A 142 -4.13 12.35 -9.34
C ASP A 142 -2.78 11.94 -8.73
N ALA A 143 -1.98 11.14 -9.43
CA ALA A 143 -0.69 10.63 -8.95
C ALA A 143 0.26 11.75 -8.51
N ALA A 144 0.30 12.85 -9.26
CA ALA A 144 1.13 14.01 -8.94
C ALA A 144 0.69 14.66 -7.62
N GLY A 145 -0.62 14.91 -7.46
CA GLY A 145 -1.17 15.48 -6.23
C GLY A 145 -0.93 14.59 -5.01
N LEU A 146 -1.08 13.27 -5.17
CA LEU A 146 -0.78 12.30 -4.11
C LEU A 146 0.68 12.39 -3.65
N VAL A 147 1.63 12.38 -4.60
CA VAL A 147 3.06 12.52 -4.27
C VAL A 147 3.38 13.86 -3.63
N THR A 148 2.77 14.96 -4.11
CA THR A 148 2.92 16.28 -3.50
C THR A 148 2.45 16.28 -2.04
N ASN A 149 1.28 15.68 -1.77
CA ASN A 149 0.72 15.62 -0.42
C ASN A 149 1.54 14.73 0.51
N ILE A 150 2.06 13.59 0.02
CA ILE A 150 2.99 12.75 0.77
C ILE A 150 4.27 13.52 1.10
N ASN A 151 4.81 14.25 0.13
CA ASN A 151 6.03 15.04 0.33
C ASN A 151 5.84 16.22 1.29
N GLY A 152 4.63 16.75 1.42
CA GLY A 152 4.28 17.75 2.44
C GLY A 152 4.17 17.18 3.86
N GLY A 153 4.21 15.85 4.00
CA GLY A 153 4.21 15.14 5.28
C GLY A 153 5.61 14.95 5.88
N PRO A 154 5.77 13.94 6.75
CA PRO A 154 7.08 13.60 7.33
C PRO A 154 8.16 13.30 6.28
N ALA A 155 9.39 13.73 6.56
CA ALA A 155 10.55 13.46 5.71
C ALA A 155 10.91 11.96 5.65
N ALA A 156 11.82 11.58 4.75
CA ALA A 156 12.23 10.18 4.55
C ALA A 156 11.05 9.24 4.27
N TRP A 157 10.31 9.56 3.20
CA TRP A 157 9.14 8.81 2.78
C TRP A 157 9.39 7.88 1.59
N PHE A 158 8.61 6.80 1.54
CA PHE A 158 8.52 5.81 0.48
C PHE A 158 7.05 5.62 0.13
N ALA A 159 6.64 5.97 -1.08
CA ALA A 159 5.29 5.79 -1.59
C ALA A 159 5.29 4.65 -2.59
N LEU A 160 4.58 3.57 -2.29
CA LEU A 160 4.48 2.39 -3.15
C LEU A 160 3.02 2.19 -3.57
N GLY A 161 2.82 1.71 -4.79
CA GLY A 161 1.52 1.27 -5.23
C GLY A 161 1.30 1.39 -6.73
N ASP A 162 0.03 1.29 -7.10
CA ASP A 162 -0.42 1.46 -8.47
C ASP A 162 -0.60 2.94 -8.79
N TYR A 163 0.31 3.46 -9.60
CA TYR A 163 0.26 4.84 -10.07
C TYR A 163 -0.58 4.99 -11.34
N ASN A 164 -1.07 3.90 -11.93
CA ASN A 164 -1.85 3.87 -13.17
C ASN A 164 -1.20 4.65 -14.34
N ARG A 165 0.12 4.78 -14.32
CA ARG A 165 0.91 5.50 -15.33
C ARG A 165 2.33 4.95 -15.41
N ALA A 166 2.97 5.07 -16.57
CA ALA A 166 4.36 4.65 -16.74
C ALA A 166 5.32 5.54 -15.91
N PRO A 167 6.46 5.02 -15.42
CA PRO A 167 7.42 5.75 -14.56
C PRO A 167 8.28 6.78 -15.31
N THR A 168 7.84 7.27 -16.47
CA THR A 168 8.55 8.26 -17.31
C THR A 168 8.03 9.68 -17.13
N TRP A 169 7.08 9.89 -16.22
CA TRP A 169 6.49 11.19 -15.95
C TRP A 169 7.36 12.05 -15.02
N ALA A 170 7.18 13.37 -15.13
CA ALA A 170 7.79 14.32 -14.21
C ALA A 170 7.11 14.24 -12.85
N VAL A 171 7.71 13.48 -11.93
CA VAL A 171 7.26 13.42 -10.55
C VAL A 171 7.46 14.78 -9.86
N PRO A 172 6.49 15.31 -9.11
CA PRO A 172 6.62 16.65 -8.50
C PRO A 172 7.62 16.69 -7.34
N ALA A 173 7.91 15.54 -6.73
CA ALA A 173 8.89 15.41 -5.66
C ALA A 173 9.47 14.00 -5.60
N GLY A 174 10.70 13.89 -5.12
CA GLY A 174 11.37 12.62 -4.91
C GLY A 174 11.96 11.98 -6.16
N VAL A 175 12.25 10.70 -6.05
CA VAL A 175 12.95 9.88 -7.04
C VAL A 175 12.06 8.68 -7.39
N VAL A 176 11.75 8.55 -8.69
CA VAL A 176 11.03 7.39 -9.22
C VAL A 176 11.95 6.17 -9.20
N CYS A 177 11.45 5.08 -8.62
CA CYS A 177 12.12 3.79 -8.52
C CYS A 177 11.35 2.80 -9.42
N PRO A 178 11.69 2.70 -10.72
CA PRO A 178 10.89 1.97 -11.70
C PRO A 178 11.03 0.44 -11.53
N PRO A 179 10.06 -0.35 -12.01
CA PRO A 179 10.17 -1.80 -12.03
C PRO A 179 11.04 -2.28 -13.20
N ASP A 180 11.67 -3.44 -13.05
CA ASP A 180 12.52 -4.07 -14.05
C ASP A 180 11.75 -4.47 -15.32
N LYS A 181 10.50 -4.91 -15.17
CA LYS A 181 9.63 -5.40 -16.26
C LYS A 181 8.15 -4.98 -16.05
N PRO A 182 7.24 -5.28 -16.99
CA PRO A 182 5.82 -4.98 -16.82
C PRO A 182 5.25 -5.52 -15.52
N THR A 183 4.43 -4.69 -14.88
CA THR A 183 3.76 -4.98 -13.59
C THR A 183 2.29 -5.31 -13.78
N HIS A 184 1.76 -5.14 -14.99
CA HIS A 184 0.40 -5.50 -15.34
C HIS A 184 0.37 -6.37 -16.61
N GLN A 185 -0.60 -7.28 -16.72
CA GLN A 185 -0.72 -8.24 -17.84
C GLN A 185 -0.87 -7.57 -19.21
N SER A 186 -1.33 -6.31 -19.27
CA SER A 186 -1.36 -5.51 -20.51
C SER A 186 0.01 -5.00 -20.96
N GLY A 187 1.09 -5.27 -20.23
CA GLY A 187 2.45 -4.85 -20.54
C GLY A 187 2.87 -3.52 -19.91
N GLY A 188 1.98 -2.85 -19.17
CA GLY A 188 2.26 -1.59 -18.47
C GLY A 188 3.20 -1.77 -17.26
N LYS A 189 3.98 -0.74 -16.97
CA LYS A 189 4.72 -0.55 -15.71
C LYS A 189 3.96 0.46 -14.86
N LEU A 190 2.94 0.00 -14.15
CA LEU A 190 1.99 0.84 -13.42
C LEU A 190 2.28 0.88 -11.91
N ASP A 191 2.86 -0.20 -11.40
CA ASP A 191 3.11 -0.42 -9.99
C ASP A 191 4.58 -0.15 -9.69
N TYR A 192 4.89 0.80 -8.82
CA TYR A 192 6.27 1.10 -8.47
C TYR A 192 6.38 1.89 -7.17
N MET A 193 7.58 2.34 -6.86
CA MET A 193 7.87 3.20 -5.72
C MET A 193 8.31 4.59 -6.20
N VAL A 194 7.89 5.62 -5.49
CA VAL A 194 8.56 6.93 -5.45
C VAL A 194 9.06 7.13 -4.04
N LYS A 195 10.28 7.62 -3.86
CA LYS A 195 10.83 7.93 -2.53
C LYS A 195 11.39 9.34 -2.45
N SER A 196 11.46 9.88 -1.25
CA SER A 196 11.90 11.26 -0.98
C SER A 196 13.26 11.63 -1.59
N ALA A 197 14.26 10.75 -1.53
CA ALA A 197 15.61 11.02 -2.01
C ALA A 197 16.45 9.74 -2.20
N GLY A 198 17.69 9.93 -2.65
CA GLY A 198 18.70 8.86 -2.77
C GLY A 198 18.76 8.23 -4.15
N LEU A 199 19.52 7.14 -4.27
CA LEU A 199 19.72 6.44 -5.53
C LEU A 199 18.42 5.76 -6.00
N ILE A 200 18.21 5.76 -7.31
CA ILE A 200 17.14 4.99 -7.94
C ILE A 200 17.31 3.51 -7.56
N GLN A 201 16.21 2.90 -7.11
CA GLN A 201 16.16 1.48 -6.82
C GLN A 201 15.22 0.80 -7.82
N THR A 202 15.70 -0.21 -8.53
CA THR A 202 14.86 -0.93 -9.48
C THR A 202 14.01 -1.96 -8.76
N GLY A 203 12.69 -1.83 -8.87
CA GLY A 203 11.74 -2.80 -8.34
C GLY A 203 11.83 -4.13 -9.08
N GLN A 204 11.88 -5.23 -8.33
CA GLN A 204 11.95 -6.58 -8.88
C GLN A 204 10.54 -7.16 -9.01
N VAL A 205 10.06 -7.35 -10.24
CA VAL A 205 8.70 -7.86 -10.46
C VAL A 205 8.66 -9.38 -10.35
N GLN A 206 7.63 -9.90 -9.67
CA GLN A 206 7.34 -11.34 -9.61
C GLN A 206 6.05 -11.63 -10.38
N GLN A 207 6.19 -12.12 -11.62
CA GLN A 207 5.05 -12.38 -12.51
C GLN A 207 4.38 -13.73 -12.21
N GLU A 208 5.15 -14.68 -11.70
CA GLU A 208 4.62 -15.98 -11.28
C GLU A 208 3.89 -15.88 -9.94
N GLY A 209 2.78 -16.59 -9.83
CA GLY A 209 2.03 -16.69 -8.57
C GLY A 209 1.16 -15.49 -8.21
N SER A 210 1.04 -14.48 -9.09
CA SER A 210 0.05 -13.42 -8.89
C SER A 210 -1.36 -13.89 -9.29
N TRP A 211 -2.33 -13.67 -8.39
CA TRP A 211 -3.76 -13.96 -8.61
C TRP A 211 -4.56 -12.68 -8.92
N SER A 212 -3.88 -11.78 -9.62
CA SER A 212 -4.38 -10.51 -10.17
C SER A 212 -3.71 -10.29 -11.53
N ASP A 213 -4.30 -9.43 -12.37
CA ASP A 213 -3.62 -8.90 -13.55
C ASP A 213 -2.44 -7.97 -13.22
N HIS A 214 -2.29 -7.54 -11.97
CA HIS A 214 -1.09 -6.88 -11.45
C HIS A 214 -0.13 -7.89 -10.78
N PHE A 215 1.16 -7.65 -10.91
CA PHE A 215 2.26 -8.47 -10.39
C PHE A 215 2.89 -7.81 -9.15
N PHE A 216 3.49 -8.61 -8.26
CA PHE A 216 4.20 -8.07 -7.10
C PHE A 216 5.43 -7.28 -7.54
N VAL A 217 5.70 -6.13 -6.90
CA VAL A 217 6.93 -5.36 -7.11
C VAL A 217 7.70 -5.24 -5.80
N ALA A 218 8.88 -5.85 -5.74
CA ALA A 218 9.70 -5.95 -4.54
C ALA A 218 10.91 -5.00 -4.55
N TYR A 219 11.22 -4.44 -3.39
CA TYR A 219 12.39 -3.59 -3.12
C TYR A 219 13.13 -4.13 -1.89
N TYR A 220 14.46 -4.18 -1.96
CA TYR A 220 15.35 -4.81 -0.97
C TYR A 220 16.31 -3.83 -0.31
#